data_AF-A0A507F3R7-F1
#
_entry.id   AF-A0A507F3R7-F1
#
_cell.length_a   1.000
_cell.length_b   1.000
_cell.length_c   1.000
_cell.angle_alpha   90.00
_cell.angle_beta   90.00
_cell.angle_gamma   90.00
#
_symmetry.space_group_name_H-M   'P 1'
#
loop_
_entity.id
_entity.type
_entity.pdbx_description
1 polymer ?
#
loop_
_entity_poly.entity_id
_entity_poly.type
_entity_poly.pdbx_seq_one_letter_code
_entity_poly.pdbx_strand_id
1 'polypeptide(L)'
;MEVEIKIRLPSRETYEQVVALFKIQGIHCRTERQENWFLDGCGAELQNDQSIFRIRRADINDHSVLNEGSNDSTQQPLVAFTATIKGNALLTDGVSRVAEEERPISTELAERLLRSPSDLALISQDHPLLGKLAAKLNHPSDTRIIGSYSTLREVFEWKRWKVEVDATVVEKNVRLAWPLPMINYG
;
A
#
# COMPACT_ATOMS: atom_id res chain seq x y z
N MET A 1 -1.83 -4.37 16.65
CA MET A 1 -3.02 -3.54 16.35
C MET A 1 -2.50 -2.19 15.94
N GLU A 2 -2.78 -1.78 14.70
CA GLU A 2 -2.42 -0.46 14.19
C GLU A 2 -3.60 0.51 14.38
N VAL A 3 -3.31 1.78 14.66
CA VAL A 3 -4.30 2.83 14.88
C VAL A 3 -3.90 4.06 14.07
N GLU A 4 -4.79 4.47 13.16
CA GLU A 4 -4.60 5.63 12.29
C GLU A 4 -5.84 6.52 12.31
N ILE A 5 -5.63 7.84 12.16
CA ILE A 5 -6.71 8.81 11.92
C ILE A 5 -6.80 9.04 10.41
N LYS A 6 -7.96 8.79 9.81
CA LYS A 6 -8.18 8.96 8.36
C LYS A 6 -9.18 10.09 8.10
N ILE A 7 -8.70 11.14 7.45
CA ILE A 7 -9.48 12.30 7.06
C ILE A 7 -9.51 12.36 5.53
N ARG A 8 -10.71 12.44 4.95
CA ARG A 8 -10.87 12.60 3.51
C ARG A 8 -10.82 14.09 3.15
N LEU A 9 -9.88 14.47 2.28
CA LEU A 9 -9.89 15.81 1.69
C LEU A 9 -10.99 15.90 0.61
N PRO A 10 -11.73 17.00 0.54
CA PRO A 10 -12.93 17.11 -0.30
C PRO A 10 -12.62 17.28 -1.78
N SER A 11 -11.45 17.81 -2.13
CA SER A 11 -11.09 18.10 -3.52
C SER A 11 -9.58 18.03 -3.76
N ARG A 12 -9.20 17.99 -5.04
CA ARG A 12 -7.80 18.05 -5.47
C ARG A 12 -7.15 19.38 -5.07
N GLU A 13 -7.87 20.48 -5.19
CA GLU A 13 -7.39 21.81 -4.80
C GLU A 13 -7.07 21.86 -3.30
N THR A 14 -7.92 21.23 -2.48
CA THR A 14 -7.67 21.13 -1.03
C THR A 14 -6.44 20.29 -0.73
N TYR A 15 -6.24 19.19 -1.45
CA TYR A 15 -5.02 18.39 -1.36
C TYR A 15 -3.77 19.22 -1.70
N GLU A 16 -3.80 19.94 -2.82
CA GLU A 16 -2.67 20.76 -3.28
C GLU A 16 -2.34 21.87 -2.27
N GLN A 17 -3.35 22.50 -1.68
CA GLN A 17 -3.17 23.51 -0.62
C GLN A 17 -2.54 22.92 0.64
N VAL A 18 -3.03 21.78 1.13
CA VAL A 18 -2.47 21.13 2.35
C VAL A 18 -1.02 20.73 2.13
N VAL A 19 -0.70 20.09 1.00
CA VAL A 19 0.67 19.70 0.65
C VAL A 19 1.57 20.93 0.54
N ALA A 20 1.12 22.00 -0.13
CA ALA A 20 1.89 23.23 -0.26
C ALA A 20 2.18 23.87 1.11
N LEU A 21 1.19 23.93 2.00
CA LEU A 21 1.36 24.49 3.35
C LEU A 21 2.40 23.71 4.17
N PHE A 22 2.35 22.38 4.17
CA PHE A 22 3.34 21.58 4.89
C PHE A 22 4.74 21.67 4.26
N LYS A 23 4.84 21.74 2.92
CA LYS A 23 6.12 21.97 2.25
C LYS A 23 6.72 23.33 2.60
N ILE A 24 5.92 24.39 2.63
CA ILE A 24 6.36 25.75 3.04
C ILE A 24 6.88 25.76 4.48
N GLN A 25 6.32 24.94 5.36
CA GLN A 25 6.80 24.79 6.74
C GLN A 25 8.11 23.99 6.85
N GLY A 26 8.62 23.41 5.75
CA GLY A 26 9.88 22.66 5.73
C GLY A 26 9.81 21.32 6.46
N ILE A 27 8.61 20.77 6.66
CA ILE A 27 8.38 19.51 7.39
C ILE A 27 8.16 18.31 6.47
N HIS A 28 8.43 18.48 5.17
CA HIS A 28 8.34 17.39 4.19
C HIS A 28 9.53 16.45 4.35
N CYS A 29 9.26 15.16 4.44
CA CYS A 29 10.28 14.13 4.58
C CYS A 29 10.61 13.50 3.22
N ARG A 30 9.58 12.99 2.55
CA ARG A 30 9.73 12.21 1.31
C ARG A 30 8.44 12.09 0.52
N THR A 31 8.58 11.72 -0.74
CA THR A 31 7.47 11.38 -1.63
C THR A 31 7.57 9.91 -2.02
N GLU A 32 6.46 9.17 -1.95
CA GLU A 32 6.39 7.76 -2.33
C GLU A 32 5.40 7.60 -3.49
N ARG A 33 5.84 7.01 -4.60
CA ARG A 33 4.94 6.58 -5.68
C ARG A 33 4.65 5.10 -5.48
N GLN A 34 3.43 4.80 -5.06
CA GLN A 34 3.02 3.46 -4.69
C GLN A 34 2.15 2.83 -5.77
N GLU A 35 2.41 1.56 -6.08
CA GLU A 35 1.53 0.69 -6.84
C GLU A 35 1.09 -0.44 -5.92
N ASN A 36 -0.22 -0.66 -5.81
CA ASN A 36 -0.81 -1.58 -4.87
C ASN A 36 -1.59 -2.63 -5.66
N TRP A 37 -1.25 -3.91 -5.53
CA TRP A 37 -1.97 -5.04 -6.12
C TRP A 37 -2.58 -5.91 -5.04
N PHE A 38 -3.82 -6.35 -5.28
CA PHE A 38 -4.57 -7.17 -4.35
C PHE A 38 -4.74 -8.57 -4.90
N LEU A 39 -4.50 -9.57 -4.05
CA LEU A 39 -4.59 -10.98 -4.42
C LEU A 39 -5.66 -11.66 -3.59
N ASP A 40 -6.39 -12.60 -4.21
CA ASP A 40 -7.35 -13.49 -3.57
C ASP A 40 -7.49 -14.79 -4.37
N GLY A 41 -8.14 -15.79 -3.79
CA GLY A 41 -8.51 -17.01 -4.49
C GLY A 41 -9.71 -16.81 -5.41
N CYS A 42 -9.98 -17.81 -6.25
CA CYS A 42 -11.15 -17.80 -7.13
C CYS A 42 -12.48 -17.77 -6.37
N GLY A 43 -12.51 -18.28 -5.13
CA GLY A 43 -13.68 -18.29 -4.25
C GLY A 43 -13.89 -17.00 -3.45
N ALA A 44 -13.06 -15.97 -3.63
CA ALA A 44 -13.06 -14.74 -2.83
C ALA A 44 -12.90 -15.03 -1.32
N GLU A 45 -12.03 -15.98 -0.98
CA GLU A 45 -11.82 -16.49 0.37
C GLU A 45 -11.41 -15.38 1.36
N LEU A 46 -10.47 -14.52 0.98
CA LEU A 46 -10.05 -13.41 1.84
C LEU A 46 -11.19 -12.42 2.03
N GLN A 47 -11.90 -12.07 0.95
CA GLN A 47 -13.04 -11.16 1.01
C GLN A 47 -14.14 -11.70 1.94
N ASN A 48 -14.45 -13.00 1.85
CA ASN A 48 -15.44 -13.66 2.72
C ASN A 48 -15.00 -13.68 4.18
N ASP A 49 -13.69 -13.76 4.44
CA ASP A 49 -13.06 -13.67 5.77
C ASP A 49 -12.76 -12.22 6.20
N GLN A 50 -13.31 -11.22 5.51
CA GLN A 50 -13.09 -9.79 5.78
C GLN A 50 -11.60 -9.43 5.90
N SER A 51 -10.79 -10.06 5.06
CA SER A 51 -9.35 -9.87 4.99
C SER A 51 -8.92 -9.50 3.58
N ILE A 52 -7.73 -8.94 3.47
CA ILE A 52 -7.14 -8.44 2.24
C ILE A 52 -5.66 -8.79 2.26
N PHE A 53 -5.18 -9.30 1.13
CA PHE A 53 -3.76 -9.43 0.88
C PHE A 53 -3.32 -8.44 -0.19
N ARG A 54 -2.21 -7.74 0.05
CA ARG A 54 -1.68 -6.72 -0.83
C ARG A 54 -0.18 -6.89 -1.03
N ILE A 55 0.27 -6.76 -2.27
CA ILE A 55 1.65 -6.43 -2.60
C ILE A 55 1.69 -4.95 -2.96
N ARG A 56 2.62 -4.20 -2.35
CA ARG A 56 2.87 -2.79 -2.68
C ARG A 56 4.30 -2.64 -3.15
N ARG A 57 4.48 -2.02 -4.32
CA ARG A 57 5.75 -1.44 -4.78
C ARG A 57 5.74 0.04 -4.43
N ALA A 58 6.82 0.58 -3.88
CA ALA A 58 6.97 1.99 -3.60
C ALA A 58 8.30 2.51 -4.16
N ASP A 59 8.23 3.51 -5.04
CA ASP A 59 9.40 4.32 -5.43
C ASP A 59 9.51 5.48 -4.45
N ILE A 60 10.53 5.43 -3.61
CA ILE A 60 10.71 6.35 -2.49
C ILE A 60 11.78 7.38 -2.87
N ASN A 61 11.34 8.64 -2.98
CA ASN A 61 12.20 9.80 -3.11
C ASN A 61 12.44 10.38 -1.71
N ASP A 62 13.44 9.85 -1.02
CA ASP A 62 13.82 10.31 0.31
C ASP A 62 14.89 11.41 0.23
N HIS A 63 14.53 12.63 0.61
CA HIS A 63 15.46 13.76 0.69
C HIS A 63 16.23 13.79 2.02
N SER A 64 15.90 12.93 2.99
CA SER A 64 16.60 12.83 4.28
C SER A 64 17.76 11.84 4.28
N VAL A 65 17.88 10.98 3.25
CA VAL A 65 19.08 10.16 2.99
C VAL A 65 20.17 10.99 2.28
N LEU A 66 20.05 12.32 2.31
CA LEU A 66 21.04 13.26 1.81
C LEU A 66 22.11 13.53 2.88
N ASN A 67 23.32 13.02 2.61
CA ASN A 67 24.65 13.43 3.09
C ASN A 67 25.28 12.68 4.28
N GLU A 68 26.11 11.69 3.93
CA GLU A 68 27.57 11.88 4.07
C GLU A 68 28.27 11.45 2.75
N GLY A 69 28.59 12.41 1.86
CA GLY A 69 29.75 12.28 0.95
C GLY A 69 29.58 12.09 -0.56
N SER A 70 28.37 12.01 -1.15
CA SER A 70 28.25 11.80 -2.62
C SER A 70 27.63 13.00 -3.37
N ASN A 71 28.44 13.69 -4.18
CA ASN A 71 28.02 14.79 -5.07
C ASN A 71 27.48 14.31 -6.43
N ASP A 72 26.91 13.11 -6.52
CA ASP A 72 26.36 12.60 -7.78
C ASP A 72 24.86 12.92 -7.87
N SER A 73 24.49 13.64 -8.93
CA SER A 73 23.13 14.14 -9.20
C SER A 73 22.26 13.11 -9.93
N THR A 74 22.71 11.87 -10.03
CA THR A 74 22.00 10.74 -10.67
C THR A 74 21.40 9.75 -9.65
N GLN A 75 20.85 10.26 -8.54
CA GLN A 75 20.23 9.43 -7.50
C GLN A 75 18.94 8.78 -7.99
N GLN A 76 18.93 7.44 -8.05
CA GLN A 76 17.73 6.67 -8.33
C GLN A 76 16.88 6.50 -7.06
N PRO A 77 15.54 6.50 -7.18
CA PRO A 77 14.65 6.22 -6.05
C PRO A 77 14.91 4.85 -5.45
N LEU A 78 14.76 4.74 -4.12
CA LEU A 78 14.73 3.44 -3.46
C LEU A 78 13.42 2.75 -3.84
N VAL A 79 13.50 1.61 -4.52
CA VAL A 79 12.34 0.77 -4.83
C VAL A 79 12.18 -0.28 -3.74
N ALA A 80 11.04 -0.28 -3.06
CA ALA A 80 10.74 -1.25 -2.01
C ALA A 80 9.45 -2.02 -2.31
N PHE A 81 9.47 -3.33 -2.09
CA PHE A 81 8.28 -4.16 -2.09
C PHE A 81 7.88 -4.55 -0.67
N THR A 82 6.58 -4.48 -0.39
CA THR A 82 5.98 -4.89 0.88
C THR A 82 4.80 -5.81 0.62
N ALA A 83 4.70 -6.88 1.40
CA ALA A 83 3.52 -7.72 1.48
C ALA A 83 2.74 -7.33 2.74
N THR A 84 1.44 -7.18 2.60
CA THR A 84 0.54 -6.82 3.70
C THR A 84 -0.62 -7.81 3.74
N ILE A 85 -0.93 -8.34 4.93
CA ILE A 85 -2.23 -8.93 5.19
C ILE A 85 -2.97 -8.05 6.20
N LYS A 86 -4.18 -7.63 5.85
CA LYS A 86 -5.08 -6.86 6.71
C LYS A 86 -6.32 -7.70 6.96
N GLY A 87 -6.78 -7.78 8.21
CA GLY A 87 -8.04 -8.44 8.55
C GLY A 87 -8.74 -7.73 9.69
N ASN A 88 -10.04 -8.01 9.86
CA ASN A 88 -10.86 -7.51 10.97
C ASN A 88 -10.80 -5.97 11.09
N ALA A 89 -10.86 -5.26 9.96
CA ALA A 89 -10.81 -3.80 9.96
C ALA A 89 -12.13 -3.22 10.49
N LEU A 90 -12.05 -2.46 11.58
CA LEU A 90 -13.16 -1.65 12.11
C LEU A 90 -12.83 -0.16 11.92
N LEU A 91 -13.65 0.54 11.13
CA LEU A 91 -13.59 2.00 10.97
C LEU A 91 -14.79 2.62 11.69
N THR A 92 -14.53 3.44 12.71
CA THR A 92 -15.58 4.15 13.47
C THR A 92 -15.10 5.56 13.77
N ASP A 93 -15.90 6.58 13.42
CA ASP A 93 -15.62 7.99 13.66
C ASP A 93 -14.23 8.48 13.18
N GLY A 94 -13.78 8.01 12.01
CA GLY A 94 -12.48 8.38 11.42
C GLY A 94 -11.26 7.69 12.04
N VAL A 95 -11.47 6.78 13.01
CA VAL A 95 -10.42 5.96 13.62
C VAL A 95 -10.46 4.56 13.01
N SER A 96 -9.39 4.17 12.34
CA SER A 96 -9.22 2.83 11.78
C SER A 96 -8.48 1.94 12.78
N ARG A 97 -9.05 0.79 13.15
CA ARG A 97 -8.37 -0.27 13.89
C ARG A 97 -8.33 -1.52 13.02
N VAL A 98 -7.13 -2.05 12.77
CA VAL A 98 -6.98 -3.22 11.91
C VAL A 98 -5.93 -4.18 12.46
N ALA A 99 -6.19 -5.48 12.30
CA ALA A 99 -5.15 -6.49 12.44
C ALA A 99 -4.35 -6.46 11.14
N GLU A 100 -3.27 -5.69 11.15
CA GLU A 100 -2.37 -5.52 10.02
C GLU A 100 -1.01 -6.14 10.35
N GLU A 101 -0.52 -6.93 9.40
CA GLU A 101 0.84 -7.44 9.41
C GLU A 101 1.45 -7.14 8.05
N GLU A 102 2.41 -6.22 8.05
CA GLU A 102 3.16 -5.80 6.88
C GLU A 102 4.61 -6.27 7.03
N ARG A 103 5.19 -6.80 5.96
CA ARG A 103 6.61 -7.17 5.91
C ARG A 103 7.25 -6.81 4.57
N PRO A 104 8.53 -6.43 4.56
CA PRO A 104 9.31 -6.37 3.33
C PRO A 104 9.33 -7.74 2.64
N ILE A 105 9.21 -7.73 1.32
CA ILE A 105 9.35 -8.91 0.46
C ILE A 105 10.40 -8.59 -0.60
N SER A 106 11.20 -9.59 -1.01
CA SER A 106 12.21 -9.34 -2.04
C SER A 106 11.56 -9.00 -3.38
N THR A 107 12.25 -8.22 -4.19
CA THR A 107 11.79 -7.83 -5.53
C THR A 107 11.51 -9.05 -6.39
N GLU A 108 12.40 -10.06 -6.37
CA GLU A 108 12.29 -11.26 -7.19
C GLU A 108 11.02 -12.05 -6.85
N LEU A 109 10.72 -12.17 -5.55
CA LEU A 109 9.57 -12.94 -5.07
C LEU A 109 8.26 -12.21 -5.34
N ALA A 110 8.23 -10.88 -5.12
CA ALA A 110 7.07 -10.06 -5.42
C ALA A 110 6.75 -10.05 -6.91
N GLU A 111 7.75 -9.82 -7.77
CA GLU A 111 7.56 -9.83 -9.22
C GLU A 111 7.13 -11.19 -9.75
N ARG A 112 7.69 -12.28 -9.21
CA ARG A 112 7.26 -13.63 -9.57
C ARG A 112 5.78 -13.84 -9.24
N LEU A 113 5.36 -13.48 -8.03
CA LEU A 113 3.96 -13.61 -7.61
C LEU A 113 3.03 -12.73 -8.46
N LEU A 114 3.42 -11.48 -8.76
CA LEU A 114 2.60 -10.58 -9.56
C LEU A 114 2.50 -11.03 -11.03
N ARG A 115 3.57 -11.60 -11.57
CA ARG A 115 3.60 -12.15 -12.94
C ARG A 115 2.75 -13.42 -13.06
N SER A 116 2.85 -14.31 -12.07
CA SER A 116 2.16 -15.60 -12.06
C SER A 116 1.57 -15.86 -10.67
N PRO A 117 0.40 -15.28 -10.33
CA PRO A 117 -0.21 -15.46 -9.00
C PRO A 117 -0.46 -16.93 -8.63
N SER A 118 -0.71 -17.79 -9.63
CA SER A 118 -0.85 -19.24 -9.49
C SER A 118 0.39 -19.96 -8.93
N ASP A 119 1.56 -19.33 -8.99
CA ASP A 119 2.79 -19.85 -8.40
C ASP A 119 2.76 -19.83 -6.87
N LEU A 120 1.77 -19.20 -6.23
CA LEU A 120 1.70 -19.05 -4.78
C LEU A 120 1.95 -20.36 -4.03
N ALA A 121 1.38 -21.49 -4.49
CA ALA A 121 1.61 -22.79 -3.87
C ALA A 121 3.11 -23.17 -3.80
N LEU A 122 3.86 -22.85 -4.86
CA LEU A 122 5.29 -23.16 -5.01
C LEU A 122 6.18 -22.26 -4.16
N ILE A 123 5.78 -20.99 -3.98
CA ILE A 123 6.61 -19.96 -3.32
C ILE A 123 6.11 -19.59 -1.91
N SER A 124 5.08 -20.27 -1.41
CA SER A 124 4.44 -19.97 -0.12
C SER A 124 5.40 -20.07 1.07
N GLN A 125 6.41 -20.93 0.99
CA GLN A 125 7.40 -21.12 2.05
C GLN A 125 8.51 -20.06 2.04
N ASP A 126 8.66 -19.31 0.94
CA ASP A 126 9.75 -18.35 0.75
C ASP A 126 9.48 -17.02 1.48
N HIS A 127 8.25 -16.79 1.95
CA HIS A 127 7.91 -15.61 2.74
C HIS A 127 6.73 -15.87 3.70
N PRO A 128 6.80 -15.45 4.98
CA PRO A 128 5.77 -15.78 5.97
C PRO A 128 4.35 -15.34 5.61
N LEU A 129 4.21 -14.16 4.98
CA LEU A 129 2.88 -13.68 4.58
C LEU A 129 2.34 -14.40 3.34
N LEU A 130 3.20 -14.96 2.48
CA LEU A 130 2.74 -15.82 1.40
C LEU A 130 2.25 -17.16 1.93
N GLY A 131 2.94 -17.72 2.94
CA GLY A 131 2.46 -18.89 3.67
C GLY A 131 1.08 -18.64 4.31
N LYS A 132 0.87 -17.47 4.92
CA LYS A 132 -0.43 -17.07 5.47
C LYS A 132 -1.51 -16.89 4.41
N LEU A 133 -1.18 -16.29 3.27
CA LEU A 133 -2.09 -16.18 2.14
C LEU A 133 -2.50 -17.59 1.67
N ALA A 134 -1.54 -18.45 1.36
CA ALA A 134 -1.79 -19.81 0.90
C ALA A 134 -2.65 -20.61 1.88
N ALA A 135 -2.41 -20.50 3.18
CA ALA A 135 -3.20 -21.17 4.21
C ALA A 135 -4.66 -20.70 4.30
N LYS A 136 -4.98 -19.49 3.81
CA LYS A 136 -6.35 -18.97 3.77
C LYS A 136 -7.12 -19.35 2.51
N LEU A 137 -6.45 -19.82 1.47
CA LEU A 137 -7.08 -20.15 0.19
C LEU A 137 -7.38 -21.64 0.11
N ASN A 138 -8.53 -22.01 -0.47
CA ASN A 138 -8.87 -23.42 -0.71
C ASN A 138 -7.92 -24.05 -1.75
N HIS A 139 -7.60 -23.29 -2.79
CA HIS A 139 -6.71 -23.68 -3.88
C HIS A 139 -5.67 -22.57 -4.13
N PRO A 140 -4.51 -22.59 -3.46
CA PRO A 140 -3.48 -21.55 -3.64
C PRO A 140 -2.99 -21.41 -5.09
N SER A 141 -3.07 -22.47 -5.90
CA SER A 141 -2.75 -22.43 -7.33
C SER A 141 -3.76 -21.64 -8.18
N ASP A 142 -4.95 -21.34 -7.64
CA ASP A 142 -5.99 -20.54 -8.31
C ASP A 142 -5.96 -19.06 -7.87
N THR A 143 -4.91 -18.65 -7.16
CA THR A 143 -4.72 -17.25 -6.76
C THR A 143 -4.68 -16.35 -7.99
N ARG A 144 -5.25 -15.16 -7.87
CA ARG A 144 -5.28 -14.15 -8.93
C ARG A 144 -5.17 -12.75 -8.36
N ILE A 145 -4.74 -11.81 -9.21
CA ILE A 145 -4.85 -10.38 -8.92
C ILE A 145 -6.31 -9.97 -9.12
N ILE A 146 -6.93 -9.39 -8.09
CA ILE A 146 -8.33 -8.95 -8.10
C ILE A 146 -8.49 -7.44 -8.28
N GLY A 147 -7.39 -6.70 -8.32
CA GLY A 147 -7.38 -5.27 -8.62
C GLY A 147 -6.07 -4.59 -8.26
N SER A 148 -5.94 -3.35 -8.72
CA SER A 148 -4.79 -2.49 -8.49
C SER A 148 -5.16 -1.02 -8.38
N TYR A 149 -4.39 -0.25 -7.61
CA TYR A 149 -4.44 1.21 -7.68
C TYR A 149 -3.06 1.82 -7.42
N SER A 150 -2.87 3.04 -7.89
CA SER A 150 -1.67 3.82 -7.63
C SER A 150 -1.94 4.92 -6.62
N THR A 151 -0.95 5.27 -5.83
CA THR A 151 -1.03 6.36 -4.86
C THR A 151 0.25 7.17 -4.88
N LEU A 152 0.11 8.49 -5.01
CA LEU A 152 1.17 9.43 -4.68
C LEU A 152 1.01 9.81 -3.21
N ARG A 153 1.98 9.45 -2.39
CA ARG A 153 1.99 9.74 -0.96
C ARG A 153 3.05 10.76 -0.64
N GLU A 154 2.65 11.84 0.00
CA GLU A 154 3.55 12.83 0.58
C GLU A 154 3.63 12.58 2.09
N VAL A 155 4.86 12.40 2.61
CA VAL A 155 5.10 12.10 4.03
C VAL A 155 5.70 13.33 4.70
N PHE A 156 5.13 13.72 5.83
CA PHE A 156 5.56 14.87 6.63
C PHE A 156 5.76 14.48 8.10
N GLU A 157 6.68 15.17 8.77
CA GLU A 157 6.90 15.05 10.20
C GLU A 157 6.35 16.29 10.90
N TRP A 158 5.15 16.17 11.46
CA TRP A 158 4.46 17.27 12.11
C TRP A 158 4.43 17.05 13.63
N LYS A 159 5.30 17.79 14.35
CA LYS A 159 5.53 17.62 15.78
C LYS A 159 6.07 16.20 16.08
N ARG A 160 5.26 15.35 16.70
CA ARG A 160 5.58 13.94 16.99
C ARG A 160 4.86 12.95 16.08
N TRP A 161 4.13 13.47 15.09
CA TRP A 161 3.23 12.68 14.27
C TRP A 161 3.78 12.59 12.85
N LYS A 162 3.73 11.37 12.30
CA LYS A 162 3.89 11.16 10.87
C LYS A 162 2.55 11.45 10.19
N VAL A 163 2.54 12.37 9.25
CA VAL A 163 1.35 12.70 8.45
C VAL A 163 1.59 12.17 7.04
N GLU A 164 0.68 11.33 6.55
CA GLU A 164 0.67 10.83 5.18
C GLU A 164 -0.50 11.50 4.46
N VAL A 165 -0.21 12.19 3.36
CA VAL A 165 -1.23 12.82 2.51
C VAL A 165 -1.24 12.10 1.16
N ASP A 166 -2.35 11.43 0.87
CA ASP A 166 -2.47 10.51 -0.26
C ASP A 166 -3.32 11.09 -1.39
N ALA A 167 -2.79 11.04 -2.61
CA ALA A 167 -3.56 11.18 -3.84
C ALA A 167 -3.65 9.81 -4.53
N THR A 168 -4.83 9.20 -4.47
CA THR A 168 -5.08 7.85 -5.00
C THR A 168 -5.79 7.91 -6.35
N VAL A 169 -5.27 7.15 -7.32
CA VAL A 169 -5.89 6.94 -8.64
C VAL A 169 -6.21 5.46 -8.76
N VAL A 170 -7.49 5.17 -9.00
CA VAL A 170 -8.00 3.80 -9.07
C VAL A 170 -8.25 3.46 -10.53
N GLU A 171 -7.71 2.32 -10.99
CA GLU A 171 -8.00 1.81 -12.32
C GLU A 171 -9.45 1.29 -12.38
N LYS A 172 -10.13 1.51 -13.51
CA LYS A 172 -11.59 1.33 -13.68
C LYS A 172 -12.15 -0.09 -13.45
N ASN A 173 -11.32 -1.09 -13.14
CA ASN A 173 -11.72 -2.50 -13.01
C ASN A 173 -11.57 -3.10 -11.60
N VAL A 174 -11.30 -2.29 -10.58
CA VAL A 174 -11.17 -2.78 -9.20
C VAL A 174 -12.54 -3.09 -8.60
N ARG A 175 -12.88 -4.38 -8.44
CA ARG A 175 -14.01 -4.84 -7.62
C ARG A 175 -13.51 -5.22 -6.23
N LEU A 176 -13.08 -4.24 -5.44
CA LEU A 176 -12.82 -4.45 -4.01
C LEU A 176 -14.09 -4.13 -3.23
N ALA A 177 -14.71 -5.16 -2.64
CA ALA A 177 -15.91 -5.04 -1.81
C ALA A 177 -15.55 -4.66 -0.36
N TRP A 178 -14.79 -3.57 -0.18
CA TRP A 178 -14.58 -2.92 1.13
C TRP A 178 -14.16 -1.48 0.84
N PRO A 179 -14.51 -0.45 1.66
CA PRO A 179 -14.30 0.93 1.26
C PRO A 179 -12.81 1.23 1.16
N LEU A 180 -12.28 1.09 -0.06
CA LEU A 180 -11.34 2.06 -0.55
C LEU A 180 -12.03 3.43 -0.44
N PRO A 181 -11.33 4.49 -0.03
CA PRO A 181 -11.82 5.86 -0.18
C PRO A 181 -11.89 6.18 -1.68
N MET A 182 -12.86 5.58 -2.39
CA MET A 182 -13.03 5.74 -3.82
C MET A 182 -13.80 7.03 -4.08
N ILE A 183 -13.26 7.81 -4.99
CA ILE A 183 -13.97 8.89 -5.67
C ILE A 183 -14.79 8.19 -6.77
N ASN A 184 -16.12 8.23 -6.64
CA ASN A 184 -16.97 8.17 -7.83
C ASN A 184 -16.91 9.56 -8.44
N TYR A 185 -16.26 9.68 -9.60
CA TYR A 185 -16.54 10.80 -10.50
C TYR A 185 -17.88 10.51 -11.15
N GLY A 186 -18.92 11.19 -10.66
CA GLY A 186 -20.17 11.43 -11.36
C GLY A 186 -20.22 12.88 -11.79
#